data_AF-A0A1H8S4J2-F1
#
_entry.id   AF-A0A1H8S4J2-F1
#
_cell.length_a   1.000
_cell.length_b   1.000
_cell.length_c   1.000
_cell.angle_alpha   90.00
_cell.angle_beta   90.00
_cell.angle_gamma   90.00
#
_symmetry.space_group_name_H-M   'P 1'
#
loop_
_entity.id
_entity.type
_entity.pdbx_description
1 polymer ?
#
loop_
_entity_poly.entity_id
_entity_poly.type
_entity_poly.pdbx_seq_one_letter_code
_entity_poly.pdbx_strand_id
1 'polypeptide(L)'
;MRYHVEHLACATTLRQLPRAFGEITDTVAARQAVEHRNRQVTSAFTTHLLPHTADLLCLARQGLDAMPPARHHTGWRLLLDDLDHATERIHHHLDGPANGTGYRVRMRAQLWPYLTTWAEHSLIVRDLIAQHRAAAVPVLPVAKREQLTALALEARERGELEPFESWFDAAGSLITLAYLTEHDDSSVVALAVDPTGDITALGRYENEYEAGWASPPPVPAGVLRPDAPWRSEQPQPDSEFGILIRDVITSAHTGDVSRSIAEVVNDGGQLPQLAGFLRVCAEFAGALDTVQGRMTGARLSVLAAQADALTREVAAAGEELGAQVAVLPPYRVPYPRHVAVPPGQALQTAAPPRASGNAPVAFARRK
;
A
#
# COMPACT_ATOMS: atom_id res chain seq x y z
N MET A 1 -4.60 6.04 23.91
CA MET A 1 -3.25 5.49 23.68
C MET A 1 -3.22 3.95 23.66
N ARG A 2 -3.72 3.23 24.68
CA ARG A 2 -3.65 1.76 24.73
C ARG A 2 -4.31 1.05 23.53
N TYR A 3 -5.52 1.45 23.15
CA TYR A 3 -6.24 0.94 21.97
C TYR A 3 -5.48 1.13 20.65
N HIS A 4 -4.72 2.22 20.53
CA HIS A 4 -3.99 2.55 19.30
C HIS A 4 -2.76 1.64 19.10
N VAL A 5 -2.03 1.37 20.18
CA VAL A 5 -0.86 0.47 20.17
C VAL A 5 -1.28 -0.98 19.91
N GLU A 6 -2.35 -1.43 20.57
CA GLU A 6 -2.87 -2.81 20.41
C GLU A 6 -3.47 -3.02 19.00
N HIS A 7 -4.22 -2.04 18.47
CA HIS A 7 -4.71 -2.06 17.09
C HIS A 7 -3.57 -2.08 16.06
N LEU A 8 -2.56 -1.21 16.19
CA LEU A 8 -1.45 -1.12 15.24
C LEU A 8 -0.58 -2.39 15.26
N ALA A 9 -0.29 -2.93 16.44
CA ALA A 9 0.44 -4.18 16.58
C ALA A 9 -0.32 -5.36 15.97
N CYS A 10 -1.64 -5.45 16.21
CA CYS A 10 -2.48 -6.49 15.62
C CYS A 10 -2.58 -6.32 14.09
N ALA A 11 -2.86 -5.12 13.58
CA ALA A 11 -2.96 -4.83 12.15
C ALA A 11 -1.67 -5.17 11.39
N THR A 12 -0.52 -4.78 11.95
CA THR A 12 0.81 -5.09 11.40
C THR A 12 1.04 -6.61 11.36
N THR A 13 0.71 -7.29 12.46
CA THR A 13 0.79 -8.76 12.56
C THR A 13 -0.09 -9.44 11.52
N LEU A 14 -1.35 -9.01 11.38
CA LEU A 14 -2.30 -9.55 10.42
C LEU A 14 -1.86 -9.34 8.97
N ARG A 15 -1.13 -8.26 8.67
CA ARG A 15 -0.58 -7.96 7.34
C ARG A 15 0.69 -8.77 7.02
N GLN A 16 1.55 -9.01 8.02
CA GLN A 16 2.83 -9.69 7.82
C GLN A 16 2.69 -11.23 7.77
N LEU A 17 1.78 -11.80 8.56
CA LEU A 17 1.62 -13.25 8.67
C LEU A 17 1.21 -13.95 7.35
N PRO A 18 0.39 -13.38 6.45
CA PRO A 18 0.16 -13.98 5.13
C PRO A 18 1.43 -14.14 4.29
N ARG A 19 2.37 -13.17 4.37
CA ARG A 19 3.62 -13.14 3.60
C ARG A 19 4.69 -14.08 4.17
N ALA A 20 4.78 -14.17 5.50
CA ALA A 20 5.81 -14.95 6.19
C ALA A 20 5.74 -16.47 5.96
N PHE A 21 4.59 -17.00 5.53
CA PHE A 21 4.40 -18.45 5.41
C PHE A 21 4.41 -19.00 3.96
N GLY A 22 4.43 -18.15 2.92
CA GLY A 22 4.65 -18.53 1.50
C GLY A 22 3.80 -19.68 0.94
N GLU A 23 4.03 -20.06 -0.34
CA GLU A 23 3.60 -21.37 -0.86
C GLU A 23 4.63 -22.42 -0.45
N ILE A 24 4.20 -23.40 0.35
CA ILE A 24 5.03 -24.53 0.74
C ILE A 24 4.71 -25.69 -0.20
N THR A 25 5.72 -26.16 -0.92
CA THR A 25 5.62 -27.16 -1.99
C THR A 25 5.41 -28.60 -1.48
N ASP A 26 5.61 -28.86 -0.18
CA ASP A 26 5.22 -30.11 0.48
C ASP A 26 3.81 -29.97 1.08
N THR A 27 2.87 -30.80 0.60
CA THR A 27 1.47 -30.74 1.02
C THR A 27 1.24 -30.89 2.52
N VAL A 28 2.11 -31.61 3.27
CA VAL A 28 1.94 -31.79 4.72
C VAL A 28 2.51 -30.61 5.49
N ALA A 29 3.75 -30.21 5.19
CA ALA A 29 4.36 -29.02 5.78
C ALA A 29 3.56 -27.75 5.47
N ALA A 30 3.01 -27.64 4.26
CA ALA A 30 2.14 -26.55 3.84
C ALA A 30 0.86 -26.48 4.67
N ARG A 31 0.20 -27.62 4.86
CA ARG A 31 -1.01 -27.70 5.69
C ARG A 31 -0.71 -27.31 7.14
N GLN A 32 0.42 -27.76 7.69
CA GLN A 32 0.84 -27.41 9.05
C GLN A 32 1.18 -25.92 9.20
N ALA A 33 1.88 -25.32 8.23
CA ALA A 33 2.20 -23.90 8.25
C ALA A 33 0.95 -23.03 8.11
N VAL A 34 0.03 -23.37 7.19
CA VAL A 34 -1.26 -22.69 7.04
C VAL A 34 -2.08 -22.79 8.33
N GLU A 35 -2.13 -23.97 8.96
CA GLU A 35 -2.82 -24.13 10.24
C GLU A 35 -2.18 -23.29 11.34
N HIS A 36 -0.84 -23.28 11.42
CA HIS A 36 -0.09 -22.50 12.39
C HIS A 36 -0.34 -21.00 12.22
N ARG A 37 -0.24 -20.49 10.99
CA ARG A 37 -0.57 -19.12 10.62
C ARG A 37 -1.99 -18.76 11.03
N ASN A 38 -2.98 -19.55 10.60
CA ASN A 38 -4.38 -19.26 10.89
C ASN A 38 -4.64 -19.25 12.40
N ARG A 39 -3.96 -20.11 13.17
CA ARG A 39 -4.01 -20.12 14.64
C ARG A 39 -3.43 -18.85 15.24
N GLN A 40 -2.25 -18.40 14.81
CA GLN A 40 -1.61 -17.17 15.29
C GLN A 40 -2.46 -15.94 15.00
N VAL A 41 -2.91 -15.78 13.74
CA VAL A 41 -3.77 -14.66 13.29
C VAL A 41 -5.06 -14.63 14.10
N THR A 42 -5.75 -15.77 14.24
CA THR A 42 -7.00 -15.84 15.02
C THR A 42 -6.74 -15.45 16.49
N SER A 43 -5.65 -15.95 17.09
CA SER A 43 -5.31 -15.63 18.48
C SER A 43 -5.02 -14.14 18.67
N ALA A 44 -4.24 -13.52 17.78
CA ALA A 44 -3.92 -12.10 17.85
C ALA A 44 -5.19 -11.24 17.71
N PHE A 45 -6.02 -11.54 16.70
CA PHE A 45 -7.27 -10.82 16.47
C PHE A 45 -8.22 -10.92 17.66
N THR A 46 -8.48 -12.14 18.13
CA THR A 46 -9.41 -12.38 19.25
C THR A 46 -8.95 -11.74 20.56
N THR A 47 -7.65 -11.68 20.81
CA THR A 47 -7.09 -11.13 22.04
C THR A 47 -7.04 -9.60 22.02
N HIS A 48 -6.64 -9.01 20.89
CA HIS A 48 -6.27 -7.59 20.84
C HIS A 48 -7.24 -6.69 20.09
N LEU A 49 -8.03 -7.24 19.15
CA LEU A 49 -8.85 -6.43 18.25
C LEU A 49 -10.34 -6.69 18.44
N LEU A 50 -10.75 -7.96 18.50
CA LEU A 50 -12.15 -8.37 18.61
C LEU A 50 -12.94 -7.62 19.70
N PRO A 51 -12.43 -7.45 20.95
CA PRO A 51 -13.16 -6.76 22.01
C PRO A 51 -13.40 -5.26 21.75
N HIS A 52 -12.72 -4.69 20.76
CA HIS A 52 -12.71 -3.25 20.46
C HIS A 52 -13.28 -2.93 19.08
N THR A 53 -13.62 -3.94 18.27
CA THR A 53 -14.10 -3.76 16.89
C THR A 53 -15.31 -2.84 16.80
N ALA A 54 -16.33 -3.04 17.63
CA ALA A 54 -17.53 -2.20 17.64
C ALA A 54 -17.22 -0.72 17.95
N ASP A 55 -16.41 -0.46 18.98
CA ASP A 55 -16.02 0.90 19.37
C ASP A 55 -15.17 1.57 18.28
N LEU A 56 -14.22 0.83 17.71
CA LEU A 56 -13.36 1.33 16.62
C LEU A 56 -14.18 1.66 15.36
N LEU A 57 -15.13 0.80 14.97
CA LEU A 57 -16.02 1.06 13.84
C LEU A 57 -16.95 2.24 14.11
N CYS A 58 -17.47 2.37 15.33
CA CYS A 58 -18.28 3.52 15.75
C CYS A 58 -17.47 4.82 15.63
N LEU A 59 -16.25 4.86 16.19
CA LEU A 59 -15.36 6.02 16.11
C LEU A 59 -14.97 6.35 14.66
N ALA A 60 -14.71 5.33 13.83
CA ALA A 60 -14.40 5.52 12.42
C ALA A 60 -15.59 6.12 11.64
N ARG A 61 -16.81 5.66 11.91
CA ARG A 61 -18.04 6.25 11.31
C ARG A 61 -18.20 7.71 11.73
N GLN A 62 -18.01 8.00 13.01
CA GLN A 62 -18.06 9.39 13.50
C GLN A 62 -16.96 10.26 12.88
N GLY A 63 -15.76 9.72 12.69
CA GLY A 63 -14.65 10.43 12.04
C GLY A 63 -14.93 10.69 10.56
N LEU A 64 -15.58 9.73 9.89
CA LEU A 64 -16.08 9.89 8.53
C LEU A 64 -17.12 11.02 8.42
N ASP A 65 -18.05 11.09 9.38
CA ASP A 65 -19.08 12.13 9.40
C ASP A 65 -18.53 13.52 9.78
N ALA A 66 -17.37 13.58 10.45
CA ALA A 66 -16.69 14.83 10.79
C ALA A 66 -15.90 15.45 9.62
N MET A 67 -15.56 14.66 8.59
CA MET A 67 -14.84 15.15 7.42
C MET A 67 -15.73 16.01 6.49
N PRO A 68 -15.16 16.95 5.73
CA PRO A 68 -15.86 17.65 4.67
C PRO A 68 -16.50 16.65 3.69
N PRO A 69 -17.74 16.87 3.23
CA PRO A 69 -18.40 15.94 2.32
C PRO A 69 -17.59 15.73 1.04
N ALA A 70 -17.21 14.47 0.77
CA ALA A 70 -16.48 14.11 -0.43
C ALA A 70 -17.07 12.87 -1.12
N ARG A 71 -16.81 12.76 -2.43
CA ARG A 71 -17.41 11.72 -3.31
C ARG A 71 -17.11 10.29 -2.87
N HIS A 72 -15.99 10.08 -2.17
CA HIS A 72 -15.53 8.78 -1.69
C HIS A 72 -16.14 8.37 -0.34
N HIS A 73 -16.87 9.25 0.37
CA HIS A 73 -17.48 8.93 1.67
C HIS A 73 -18.40 7.72 1.61
N THR A 74 -19.16 7.58 0.52
CA THR A 74 -20.04 6.44 0.31
C THR A 74 -19.27 5.13 0.19
N GLY A 75 -18.12 5.13 -0.50
CA GLY A 75 -17.25 3.98 -0.60
C GLY A 75 -16.65 3.60 0.75
N TRP A 76 -16.18 4.58 1.54
CA TRP A 76 -15.65 4.30 2.88
C TRP A 76 -16.72 3.80 3.84
N ARG A 77 -17.95 4.33 3.76
CA ARG A 77 -19.06 3.84 4.57
C ARG A 77 -19.37 2.36 4.24
N LEU A 78 -19.38 2.00 2.96
CA LEU A 78 -19.52 0.61 2.54
C LEU A 78 -18.39 -0.30 3.05
N LEU A 79 -17.14 0.18 3.06
CA LEU A 79 -16.03 -0.57 3.64
C LEU A 79 -16.16 -0.76 5.15
N LEU A 80 -16.66 0.26 5.87
CA LEU A 80 -16.95 0.13 7.29
C LEU A 80 -18.08 -0.88 7.53
N ASP A 81 -19.14 -0.88 6.70
CA ASP A 81 -20.21 -1.88 6.75
C ASP A 81 -19.68 -3.30 6.46
N ASP A 82 -18.71 -3.43 5.56
CA ASP A 82 -18.05 -4.70 5.24
C ASP A 82 -17.21 -5.25 6.40
N LEU A 83 -16.50 -4.38 7.11
CA LEU A 83 -15.75 -4.73 8.31
C LEU A 83 -16.67 -5.10 9.48
N ASP A 84 -17.80 -4.41 9.60
CA ASP A 84 -18.84 -4.71 10.58
C ASP A 84 -19.41 -6.12 10.32
N HIS A 85 -19.79 -6.40 9.07
CA HIS A 85 -20.22 -7.73 8.65
C HIS A 85 -19.15 -8.79 8.91
N ALA A 86 -17.89 -8.53 8.55
CA ALA A 86 -16.79 -9.45 8.82
C ALA A 86 -16.65 -9.76 10.32
N THR A 87 -16.87 -8.75 11.18
CA THR A 87 -16.84 -8.88 12.65
C THR A 87 -17.98 -9.75 13.18
N GLU A 88 -19.21 -9.51 12.72
CA GLU A 88 -20.37 -10.33 13.06
C GLU A 88 -20.15 -11.80 12.66
N ARG A 89 -19.61 -12.04 11.47
CA ARG A 89 -19.28 -13.39 11.01
C ARG A 89 -18.19 -14.03 11.86
N ILE A 90 -17.16 -13.28 12.27
CA ILE A 90 -16.12 -13.80 13.17
C ILE A 90 -16.74 -14.19 14.52
N HIS A 91 -17.54 -13.32 15.14
CA HIS A 91 -18.26 -13.64 16.39
C HIS A 91 -19.11 -14.90 16.25
N HIS A 92 -19.93 -14.98 15.19
CA HIS A 92 -20.81 -16.12 14.96
C HIS A 92 -20.05 -17.46 14.87
N HIS A 93 -18.89 -17.50 14.22
CA HIS A 93 -18.07 -18.72 14.13
C HIS A 93 -17.36 -19.05 15.46
N LEU A 94 -16.96 -18.04 16.23
CA LEU A 94 -16.30 -18.23 17.53
C LEU A 94 -17.27 -18.67 18.63
N ASP A 95 -18.51 -18.19 18.59
CA ASP A 95 -19.57 -18.52 19.56
C ASP A 95 -20.26 -19.86 19.25
N GLY A 96 -19.99 -20.45 18.09
CA GLY A 96 -20.53 -21.75 17.68
C GLY A 96 -20.01 -22.92 18.54
N PRO A 97 -20.77 -24.02 18.67
CA PRO A 97 -20.40 -25.16 19.52
C PRO A 97 -19.09 -25.81 19.06
N ALA A 98 -18.09 -25.81 19.95
CA ALA A 98 -16.76 -26.32 19.66
C ALA A 98 -16.68 -27.86 19.70
N ASN A 99 -16.85 -28.51 18.55
CA ASN A 99 -16.81 -29.98 18.46
C ASN A 99 -15.42 -30.53 18.08
N GLY A 100 -14.49 -30.50 19.04
CA GLY A 100 -13.18 -31.16 18.92
C GLY A 100 -12.13 -30.41 18.07
N THR A 101 -10.94 -31.00 17.93
CA THR A 101 -9.76 -30.38 17.28
C THR A 101 -9.96 -30.18 15.77
N GLY A 102 -10.56 -31.14 15.07
CA GLY A 102 -10.87 -31.02 13.64
C GLY A 102 -11.94 -29.98 13.30
N TYR A 103 -12.78 -29.59 14.26
CA TYR A 103 -13.68 -28.44 14.13
C TYR A 103 -12.91 -27.13 14.22
N ARG A 104 -12.00 -26.98 15.20
CA ARG A 104 -11.20 -25.75 15.38
C ARG A 104 -10.31 -25.43 14.17
N VAL A 105 -9.77 -26.44 13.49
CA VAL A 105 -9.00 -26.25 12.25
C VAL A 105 -9.89 -25.73 11.11
N ARG A 106 -11.06 -26.35 10.90
CA ARG A 106 -12.03 -25.92 9.88
C ARG A 106 -12.60 -24.53 10.15
N MET A 107 -12.95 -24.24 11.40
CA MET A 107 -13.41 -22.93 11.85
C MET A 107 -12.36 -21.85 11.53
N ARG A 108 -11.08 -22.07 11.87
CA ARG A 108 -10.02 -21.10 11.56
C ARG A 108 -9.82 -20.88 10.06
N ALA A 109 -9.99 -21.92 9.25
CA ALA A 109 -9.98 -21.77 7.79
C ALA A 109 -11.17 -20.93 7.29
N GLN A 110 -12.36 -21.12 7.87
CA GLN A 110 -13.56 -20.32 7.56
C GLN A 110 -13.46 -18.86 8.03
N LEU A 111 -12.72 -18.58 9.11
CA LEU A 111 -12.47 -17.22 9.58
C LEU A 111 -11.51 -16.44 8.67
N TRP A 112 -10.70 -17.13 7.88
CA TRP A 112 -9.61 -16.53 7.11
C TRP A 112 -10.04 -15.34 6.23
N PRO A 113 -11.10 -15.43 5.40
CA PRO A 113 -11.51 -14.31 4.55
C PRO A 113 -11.87 -13.05 5.34
N TYR A 114 -12.49 -13.21 6.52
CA TYR A 114 -12.89 -12.10 7.39
C TYR A 114 -11.68 -11.48 8.09
N LEU A 115 -10.76 -12.30 8.59
CA LEU A 115 -9.50 -11.83 9.20
C LEU A 115 -8.61 -11.10 8.19
N THR A 116 -8.52 -11.59 6.95
CA THR A 116 -7.79 -10.91 5.88
C THR A 116 -8.44 -9.57 5.52
N THR A 117 -9.77 -9.48 5.54
CA THR A 117 -10.48 -8.20 5.29
C THR A 117 -10.15 -7.15 6.35
N TRP A 118 -10.10 -7.54 7.62
CA TRP A 118 -9.60 -6.69 8.70
C TRP A 118 -8.12 -6.31 8.54
N ALA A 119 -7.27 -7.27 8.14
CA ALA A 119 -5.84 -7.03 7.92
C ALA A 119 -5.59 -5.92 6.89
N GLU A 120 -6.37 -5.94 5.81
CA GLU A 120 -6.20 -5.00 4.70
C GLU A 120 -6.76 -3.62 4.99
N HIS A 121 -7.96 -3.54 5.58
CA HIS A 121 -8.68 -2.28 5.75
C HIS A 121 -8.53 -1.65 7.14
N SER A 122 -7.76 -2.25 8.06
CA SER A 122 -7.53 -1.68 9.40
C SER A 122 -6.86 -0.30 9.37
N LEU A 123 -6.04 0.01 8.37
CA LEU A 123 -5.49 1.37 8.22
C LEU A 123 -6.58 2.41 7.94
N ILE A 124 -7.60 2.06 7.16
CA ILE A 124 -8.73 2.94 6.88
C ILE A 124 -9.46 3.28 8.18
N VAL A 125 -9.70 2.28 9.04
CA VAL A 125 -10.30 2.48 10.37
C VAL A 125 -9.44 3.41 11.21
N ARG A 126 -8.12 3.19 11.27
CA ARG A 126 -7.18 4.05 12.00
C ARG A 126 -7.24 5.51 11.50
N ASP A 127 -7.17 5.70 10.19
CA ASP A 127 -7.09 7.02 9.56
C ASP A 127 -8.41 7.80 9.72
N LEU A 128 -9.55 7.10 9.66
CA LEU A 128 -10.86 7.68 9.95
C LEU A 128 -11.02 8.05 11.43
N ILE A 129 -10.58 7.21 12.36
CA ILE A 129 -10.59 7.55 13.79
C ILE A 129 -9.71 8.80 14.06
N ALA A 130 -8.57 8.91 13.36
CA ALA A 130 -7.68 10.05 13.50
C ALA A 130 -8.32 11.38 13.10
N GLN A 131 -9.41 11.38 12.34
CA GLN A 131 -10.14 12.60 11.96
C GLN A 131 -10.79 13.31 13.16
N HIS A 132 -10.99 12.63 14.29
CA HIS A 132 -11.40 13.27 15.55
C HIS A 132 -10.32 14.13 16.19
N ARG A 133 -9.05 13.95 15.78
CA ARG A 133 -7.98 14.82 16.22
C ARG A 133 -8.22 16.19 15.57
N ALA A 134 -8.71 17.15 16.37
CA ALA A 134 -8.57 18.55 16.01
C ALA A 134 -7.09 18.78 15.70
N ALA A 135 -6.77 19.17 14.46
CA ALA A 135 -5.40 19.42 14.06
C ALA A 135 -4.82 20.43 15.07
N ALA A 136 -3.92 19.97 15.92
CA ALA A 136 -3.33 20.80 16.97
C ALA A 136 -2.27 21.73 16.39
N VAL A 137 -2.30 22.00 15.07
CA VAL A 137 -1.39 22.91 14.39
C VAL A 137 -1.59 24.28 15.02
N PRO A 138 -0.63 24.78 15.84
CA PRO A 138 -0.65 26.18 16.21
C PRO A 138 -0.46 26.93 14.90
N VAL A 139 -1.42 27.77 14.52
CA VAL A 139 -1.32 28.54 13.27
C VAL A 139 -0.03 29.36 13.35
N LEU A 140 1.00 28.95 12.61
CA LEU A 140 2.25 29.69 12.56
C LEU A 140 1.96 31.12 12.09
N PRO A 141 2.57 32.15 12.72
CA PRO A 141 2.53 33.49 12.17
C PRO A 141 2.95 33.47 10.70
N VAL A 142 2.27 34.24 9.85
CA VAL A 142 2.46 34.22 8.38
C VAL A 142 3.94 34.38 8.02
N ALA A 143 4.64 35.36 8.62
CA ALA A 143 6.07 35.58 8.37
C ALA A 143 6.94 34.36 8.70
N LYS A 144 6.66 33.64 9.81
CA LYS A 144 7.41 32.44 10.19
C LYS A 144 7.13 31.28 9.22
N ARG A 145 5.90 31.20 8.71
CA ARG A 145 5.50 30.22 7.72
C ARG A 145 6.20 30.44 6.39
N GLU A 146 6.21 31.68 5.89
CA GLU A 146 6.90 32.07 4.65
C GLU A 146 8.40 31.79 4.75
N GLN A 147 9.02 32.17 5.87
CA GLN A 147 10.44 31.90 6.13
C GLN A 147 10.74 30.39 6.11
N LEU A 148 9.95 29.58 6.83
CA LEU A 148 10.16 28.14 6.89
C LEU A 148 9.89 27.46 5.55
N THR A 149 8.92 27.97 4.79
CA THR A 149 8.63 27.48 3.43
C THR A 149 9.80 27.77 2.50
N ALA A 150 10.33 29.00 2.50
CA ALA A 150 11.50 29.37 1.70
C ALA A 150 12.72 28.51 2.06
N LEU A 151 12.96 28.31 3.36
CA LEU A 151 14.05 27.45 3.85
C LEU A 151 13.90 26.00 3.36
N ALA A 152 12.71 25.43 3.44
CA ALA A 152 12.46 24.07 2.98
C ALA A 152 12.63 23.93 1.46
N LEU A 153 12.21 24.94 0.68
CA LEU A 153 12.39 24.96 -0.77
C LEU A 153 13.88 25.07 -1.15
N GLU A 154 14.64 25.92 -0.47
CA GLU A 154 16.09 26.06 -0.67
C GLU A 154 16.84 24.78 -0.27
N ALA A 155 16.48 24.16 0.86
CA ALA A 155 17.03 22.86 1.26
C ALA A 155 16.70 21.77 0.24
N ARG A 156 15.49 21.76 -0.33
CA ARG A 156 15.12 20.84 -1.40
C ARG A 156 15.98 21.01 -2.65
N GLU A 157 16.26 22.24 -3.07
CA GLU A 157 17.13 22.52 -4.22
C GLU A 157 18.57 22.05 -3.99
N ARG A 158 19.03 22.06 -2.74
CA ARG A 158 20.36 21.58 -2.33
C ARG A 158 20.41 20.07 -2.03
N GLY A 159 19.26 19.39 -2.03
CA GLY A 159 19.18 17.96 -1.67
C GLY A 159 19.29 17.69 -0.16
N GLU A 160 19.10 18.70 0.68
CA GLU A 160 19.17 18.63 2.16
C GLU A 160 17.78 18.46 2.82
N LEU A 161 16.76 18.22 1.99
CA LEU A 161 15.41 17.89 2.41
C LEU A 161 15.10 16.44 2.01
N GLU A 162 14.97 15.56 2.99
CA GLU A 162 14.72 14.12 2.78
C GLU A 162 13.30 13.76 3.25
N PRO A 163 12.32 13.63 2.34
CA PRO A 163 11.00 13.15 2.66
C PRO A 163 11.05 11.71 3.20
N PHE A 164 10.26 11.40 4.23
CA PHE A 164 10.15 10.03 4.76
C PHE A 164 8.71 9.55 4.93
N GLU A 165 7.74 10.46 5.04
CA GLU A 165 6.31 10.11 5.13
C GLU A 165 5.45 11.12 4.37
N SER A 166 4.40 10.65 3.69
CA SER A 166 3.43 11.50 3.01
C SER A 166 2.02 10.94 3.13
N TRP A 167 0.99 11.81 3.12
CA TRP A 167 -0.42 11.43 3.09
C TRP A 167 -1.30 12.59 2.63
N PHE A 168 -2.56 12.34 2.28
CA PHE A 168 -3.54 13.40 2.03
C PHE A 168 -4.32 13.75 3.29
N ASP A 169 -4.61 15.02 3.49
CA ASP A 169 -5.55 15.48 4.53
C ASP A 169 -7.00 15.56 4.01
N ALA A 170 -7.93 15.94 4.89
CA ALA A 170 -9.36 16.08 4.57
C ALA A 170 -9.68 17.29 3.66
N ALA A 171 -8.75 18.22 3.50
CA ALA A 171 -8.85 19.32 2.54
C ALA A 171 -8.32 18.93 1.15
N GLY A 172 -7.69 17.76 1.02
CA GLY A 172 -7.08 17.29 -0.22
C GLY A 172 -5.66 17.80 -0.44
N SER A 173 -5.02 18.37 0.58
CA SER A 173 -3.62 18.75 0.55
C SER A 173 -2.75 17.51 0.76
N LEU A 174 -1.67 17.39 0.00
CA LEU A 174 -0.62 16.40 0.24
C LEU A 174 0.27 16.90 1.36
N ILE A 175 0.23 16.23 2.50
CA ILE A 175 1.13 16.44 3.62
C ILE A 175 2.37 15.59 3.41
N THR A 176 3.54 16.17 3.60
CA THR A 176 4.84 15.48 3.55
C THR A 176 5.66 15.86 4.77
N LEU A 177 6.13 14.85 5.50
CA LEU A 177 7.16 15.00 6.53
C LEU A 177 8.53 14.75 5.91
N ALA A 178 9.46 15.63 6.22
CA ALA A 178 10.83 15.52 5.74
C ALA A 178 11.84 15.88 6.82
N TYR A 179 12.98 15.21 6.79
CA TYR A 179 14.17 15.66 7.50
C TYR A 179 14.74 16.89 6.80
N LEU A 180 14.95 17.94 7.57
CA LEU A 180 15.61 19.16 7.17
C LEU A 180 16.95 19.22 7.90
N THR A 181 18.03 19.03 7.14
CA THR A 181 19.40 19.12 7.64
C THR A 181 19.90 20.55 7.48
N GLU A 182 20.28 21.19 8.58
CA GLU A 182 20.87 22.53 8.59
C GLU A 182 22.14 22.52 9.46
N HIS A 183 23.30 22.82 8.88
CA HIS A 183 24.56 22.99 9.64
C HIS A 183 24.85 21.83 10.61
N ASP A 184 24.67 20.59 10.15
CA ASP A 184 24.83 19.33 10.91
C ASP A 184 23.77 19.05 12.01
N ASP A 185 22.71 19.85 12.11
CA ASP A 185 21.53 19.55 12.94
C ASP A 185 20.37 19.08 12.06
N SER A 186 19.64 18.04 12.50
CA SER A 186 18.50 17.48 11.76
C SER A 186 17.22 17.72 12.53
N SER A 187 16.23 18.26 11.83
CA SER A 187 14.90 18.51 12.37
C SER A 187 13.84 18.03 11.40
N VAL A 188 12.61 17.86 11.87
CA VAL A 188 11.50 17.42 11.01
C VAL A 188 10.68 18.63 10.60
N VAL A 189 10.49 18.83 9.29
CA VAL A 189 9.57 19.82 8.74
C VAL A 189 8.33 19.11 8.20
N ALA A 190 7.14 19.66 8.50
CA ALA A 190 5.91 19.25 7.87
C ALA A 190 5.55 20.25 6.77
N LEU A 191 5.32 19.77 5.57
CA LEU A 191 4.94 20.55 4.39
C LEU A 191 3.54 20.13 3.95
N ALA A 192 2.75 21.10 3.49
CA ALA A 192 1.50 20.86 2.79
C ALA A 192 1.64 21.36 1.35
N VAL A 193 1.22 20.53 0.41
CA VAL A 193 1.05 20.90 -0.99
C VAL A 193 -0.44 20.91 -1.28
N ASP A 194 -0.99 22.08 -1.55
CA ASP A 194 -2.42 22.18 -1.83
C ASP A 194 -2.75 21.64 -3.25
N PRO A 195 -4.04 21.50 -3.60
CA PRO A 195 -4.43 21.02 -4.92
C PRO A 195 -3.98 21.90 -6.11
N THR A 196 -3.57 23.15 -5.86
CA THR A 196 -3.01 24.03 -6.90
C THR A 196 -1.50 23.83 -7.10
N GLY A 197 -0.84 23.14 -6.17
CA GLY A 197 0.59 22.82 -6.20
C GLY A 197 1.43 23.76 -5.34
N ASP A 198 0.80 24.68 -4.60
CA ASP A 198 1.53 25.60 -3.73
C ASP A 198 1.99 24.87 -2.47
N ILE A 199 3.30 24.98 -2.20
CA ILE A 199 3.95 24.33 -1.06
C ILE A 199 3.97 25.32 0.10
N THR A 200 3.53 24.88 1.27
CA THR A 200 3.53 25.67 2.50
C THR A 200 4.03 24.84 3.68
N ALA A 201 4.96 25.38 4.47
CA ALA A 201 5.39 24.75 5.70
C ALA A 201 4.33 24.87 6.80
N LEU A 202 3.98 23.76 7.44
CA LEU A 202 3.05 23.68 8.55
C LEU A 202 3.74 23.85 9.91
N GLY A 203 5.00 23.44 10.00
CA GLY A 203 5.74 23.42 11.26
C GLY A 203 7.13 22.82 11.12
N ARG A 204 7.97 23.10 12.13
CA ARG A 204 9.26 22.46 12.36
C ARG A 204 9.20 21.83 13.75
N TYR A 205 9.69 20.60 13.87
CA TYR A 205 9.53 19.73 15.03
C TYR A 205 10.85 19.04 15.35
N GLU A 206 10.99 18.60 16.60
CA GLU A 206 12.18 17.91 17.07
C GLU A 206 12.24 16.46 16.55
N ASN A 207 11.09 15.83 16.33
CA ASN A 207 11.02 14.42 15.95
C ASN A 207 9.79 14.09 15.08
N GLU A 208 9.83 12.92 14.44
CA GLU A 208 8.79 12.41 13.55
C GLU A 208 7.43 12.30 14.25
N TYR A 209 7.42 11.88 15.52
CA TYR A 209 6.20 11.67 16.30
C TYR A 209 5.45 12.98 16.53
N GLU A 210 6.16 14.03 16.93
CA GLU A 210 5.60 15.37 17.09
C GLU A 210 5.09 15.94 15.78
N ALA A 211 5.87 15.78 14.70
CA ALA A 211 5.48 16.24 13.38
C ALA A 211 4.19 15.56 12.88
N GLY A 212 4.11 14.23 12.98
CA GLY A 212 2.92 13.47 12.62
C GLY A 212 1.73 13.74 13.53
N TRP A 213 1.97 14.02 14.82
CA TRP A 213 0.93 14.37 15.77
C TRP A 213 0.35 15.77 15.53
N ALA A 214 1.21 16.74 15.26
CA ALA A 214 0.81 18.13 15.06
C ALA A 214 0.19 18.37 13.67
N SER A 215 0.58 17.61 12.65
CA SER A 215 0.08 17.78 11.27
C SER A 215 -1.42 17.41 11.13
N PRO A 216 -2.09 17.82 10.05
CA PRO A 216 -3.43 17.32 9.71
C PRO A 216 -3.45 15.78 9.62
N PRO A 217 -4.49 15.11 10.14
CA PRO A 217 -4.56 13.65 10.14
C PRO A 217 -4.68 13.08 8.72
N PRO A 218 -4.13 11.88 8.47
CA PRO A 218 -4.24 11.22 7.18
C PRO A 218 -5.67 10.81 6.89
N VAL A 219 -6.07 11.02 5.65
CA VAL A 219 -7.31 10.51 5.08
C VAL A 219 -6.99 9.22 4.32
N PRO A 220 -7.87 8.21 4.35
CA PRO A 220 -7.63 6.94 3.68
C PRO A 220 -7.22 7.13 2.21
N ALA A 221 -6.01 6.69 1.89
CA ALA A 221 -5.48 6.73 0.53
C ALA A 221 -6.22 5.76 -0.39
N GLY A 222 -6.15 6.04 -1.68
CA GLY A 222 -6.87 5.26 -2.68
C GLY A 222 -6.14 4.04 -3.27
N VAL A 223 -6.81 3.27 -4.14
CA VAL A 223 -6.27 2.11 -4.89
C VAL A 223 -6.10 2.40 -6.38
N LEU A 224 -5.27 1.64 -7.10
CA LEU A 224 -4.98 1.88 -8.52
C LEU A 224 -6.13 1.56 -9.49
N ARG A 225 -7.29 1.05 -9.04
CA ARG A 225 -8.41 0.63 -9.92
C ARG A 225 -9.82 0.99 -9.42
N PRO A 226 -10.26 2.25 -9.64
CA PRO A 226 -11.62 2.68 -9.31
C PRO A 226 -12.67 2.39 -10.41
N ASP A 227 -12.26 2.27 -11.68
CA ASP A 227 -13.17 2.20 -12.85
C ASP A 227 -13.17 0.84 -13.59
N ALA A 228 -12.45 -0.17 -13.08
CA ALA A 228 -12.53 -1.50 -13.67
C ALA A 228 -13.90 -2.10 -13.36
N PRO A 229 -14.63 -2.68 -14.34
CA PRO A 229 -15.90 -3.33 -14.06
C PRO A 229 -15.71 -4.33 -12.93
N TRP A 230 -16.51 -4.15 -11.89
CA TRP A 230 -16.48 -4.92 -10.67
C TRP A 230 -16.54 -6.41 -10.98
N ARG A 231 -15.40 -7.11 -10.89
CA ARG A 231 -15.44 -8.57 -10.85
C ARG A 231 -15.65 -8.95 -9.39
N SER A 232 -16.83 -9.50 -9.09
CA SER A 232 -17.11 -10.21 -7.83
C SER A 232 -16.10 -11.33 -7.59
N GLU A 233 -15.48 -11.83 -8.65
CA GLU A 233 -14.32 -12.70 -8.60
C GLU A 233 -13.06 -11.84 -8.78
N GLN A 234 -12.54 -11.33 -7.68
CA GLN A 234 -11.11 -11.04 -7.62
C GLN A 234 -10.43 -12.34 -8.05
N PRO A 235 -9.63 -12.37 -9.15
CA PRO A 235 -9.00 -13.61 -9.58
C PRO A 235 -8.30 -14.18 -8.35
N GLN A 236 -8.60 -15.42 -7.98
CA GLN A 236 -7.68 -16.12 -7.10
C GLN A 236 -6.34 -16.04 -7.83
N PRO A 237 -5.32 -15.43 -7.21
CA PRO A 237 -4.03 -15.41 -7.85
C PRO A 237 -3.53 -16.84 -7.83
N ASP A 238 -3.85 -17.60 -8.87
CA ASP A 238 -3.45 -19.00 -9.05
C ASP A 238 -1.94 -19.13 -9.35
N SER A 239 -1.21 -18.01 -9.25
CA SER A 239 0.22 -17.90 -9.46
C SER A 239 0.80 -16.79 -8.58
N GLU A 240 2.08 -16.91 -8.24
CA GLU A 240 2.86 -15.87 -7.57
C GLU A 240 2.78 -14.52 -8.28
N PHE A 241 2.79 -14.51 -9.62
CA PHE A 241 2.67 -13.28 -10.39
C PHE A 241 1.28 -12.63 -10.25
N GLY A 242 0.23 -13.44 -10.11
CA GLY A 242 -1.11 -12.94 -9.78
C GLY A 242 -1.15 -12.25 -8.41
N ILE A 243 -0.39 -12.76 -7.43
CA ILE A 243 -0.27 -12.15 -6.09
C ILE A 243 0.38 -10.77 -6.22
N LEU A 244 1.49 -10.67 -6.95
CA LEU A 244 2.21 -9.42 -7.16
C LEU A 244 1.36 -8.36 -7.89
N ILE A 245 0.62 -8.75 -8.92
CA ILE A 245 -0.32 -7.85 -9.62
C ILE A 245 -1.39 -7.33 -8.65
N ARG A 246 -1.97 -8.23 -7.85
CA ARG A 246 -2.97 -7.85 -6.85
C ARG A 246 -2.38 -6.87 -5.84
N ASP A 247 -1.21 -7.19 -5.29
CA ASP A 247 -0.53 -6.36 -4.29
C ASP A 247 -0.29 -4.95 -4.85
N VAL A 248 0.25 -4.81 -6.07
CA VAL A 248 0.40 -3.51 -6.74
C VAL A 248 -0.94 -2.78 -6.93
N ILE A 249 -2.00 -3.48 -7.33
CA ILE A 249 -3.34 -2.86 -7.52
C ILE A 249 -3.88 -2.29 -6.20
N THR A 250 -3.62 -2.99 -5.09
CA THR A 250 -4.07 -2.61 -3.75
C THR A 250 -3.13 -1.63 -3.04
N SER A 251 -1.92 -1.41 -3.56
CA SER A 251 -0.95 -0.49 -2.99
C SER A 251 -1.46 0.95 -3.03
N ALA A 252 -1.32 1.62 -1.89
CA ALA A 252 -1.61 3.05 -1.75
C ALA A 252 -0.35 3.92 -1.78
N HIS A 253 0.82 3.33 -1.51
CA HIS A 253 2.12 4.01 -1.43
C HIS A 253 3.06 3.50 -2.51
N THR A 254 3.91 4.38 -3.05
CA THR A 254 4.96 4.01 -4.03
C THR A 254 5.96 3.00 -3.45
N GLY A 255 6.27 3.09 -2.16
CA GLY A 255 7.14 2.13 -1.48
C GLY A 255 6.59 0.69 -1.47
N ASP A 256 5.27 0.51 -1.44
CA ASP A 256 4.67 -0.83 -1.54
C ASP A 256 4.82 -1.40 -2.95
N VAL A 257 4.70 -0.57 -3.98
CA VAL A 257 4.93 -0.95 -5.38
C VAL A 257 6.40 -1.27 -5.62
N SER A 258 7.32 -0.45 -5.11
CA SER A 258 8.77 -0.69 -5.16
C SER A 258 9.13 -2.04 -4.54
N ARG A 259 8.55 -2.37 -3.38
CA ARG A 259 8.74 -3.68 -2.75
C ARG A 259 8.24 -4.84 -3.63
N SER A 260 7.05 -4.73 -4.22
CA SER A 260 6.55 -5.74 -5.16
C SER A 260 7.43 -5.88 -6.41
N ILE A 261 8.02 -4.78 -6.90
CA ILE A 261 9.00 -4.83 -7.99
C ILE A 261 10.27 -5.55 -7.54
N ALA A 262 10.79 -5.23 -6.35
CA ALA A 262 11.98 -5.88 -5.78
C ALA A 262 11.81 -7.40 -5.70
N GLU A 263 10.63 -7.89 -5.29
CA GLU A 263 10.33 -9.33 -5.28
C GLU A 263 10.49 -10.02 -6.65
N VAL A 264 10.23 -9.30 -7.76
CA VAL A 264 10.37 -9.83 -9.13
C VAL A 264 11.82 -9.85 -9.63
N VAL A 265 12.61 -8.86 -9.22
CA VAL A 265 13.96 -8.61 -9.76
C VAL A 265 15.10 -9.10 -8.87
N ASN A 266 14.83 -9.39 -7.60
CA ASN A 266 15.83 -9.90 -6.65
C ASN A 266 16.43 -11.24 -7.09
N ASP A 267 17.55 -11.61 -6.48
CA ASP A 267 18.17 -12.93 -6.68
C ASP A 267 17.17 -14.05 -6.34
N GLY A 268 16.83 -14.84 -7.36
CA GLY A 268 15.79 -15.86 -7.26
C GLY A 268 14.37 -15.39 -7.62
N GLY A 269 14.18 -14.14 -8.04
CA GLY A 269 12.93 -13.61 -8.60
C GLY A 269 12.63 -14.15 -10.00
N GLN A 270 11.40 -13.93 -10.47
CA GLN A 270 10.90 -14.56 -11.70
C GLN A 270 11.66 -14.12 -12.97
N LEU A 271 12.14 -12.87 -13.04
CA LEU A 271 12.88 -12.40 -14.22
C LEU A 271 14.30 -13.00 -14.32
N PRO A 272 15.12 -13.01 -13.24
CA PRO A 272 16.37 -13.77 -13.22
C PRO A 272 16.19 -15.27 -13.50
N GLN A 273 15.13 -15.90 -12.97
CA GLN A 273 14.84 -17.31 -13.25
C GLN A 273 14.56 -17.57 -14.74
N LEU A 274 13.78 -16.70 -15.40
CA LEU A 274 13.53 -16.79 -16.84
C LEU A 274 14.83 -16.68 -17.64
N ALA A 275 15.70 -15.74 -17.29
CA ALA A 275 17.00 -15.59 -17.95
C ALA A 275 17.86 -16.86 -17.77
N GLY A 276 17.90 -17.43 -16.56
CA GLY A 276 18.58 -18.70 -16.26
C GLY A 276 18.05 -19.87 -17.09
N PHE A 277 16.72 -20.03 -17.15
CA PHE A 277 16.06 -21.06 -17.95
C PHE A 277 16.43 -20.97 -19.43
N LEU A 278 16.40 -19.77 -20.02
CA LEU A 278 16.76 -19.55 -21.41
C LEU A 278 18.22 -19.91 -21.72
N ARG A 279 19.16 -19.65 -20.79
CA ARG A 279 20.58 -20.06 -20.94
C ARG A 279 20.72 -21.58 -20.97
N VAL A 280 20.06 -22.29 -20.05
CA VAL A 280 20.07 -23.77 -20.03
C VAL A 280 19.49 -24.33 -21.33
N CYS A 281 18.39 -23.76 -21.84
CA CYS A 281 17.85 -24.15 -23.14
C CYS A 281 18.82 -23.86 -24.30
N ALA A 282 19.56 -22.74 -24.25
CA ALA A 282 20.54 -22.38 -25.26
C ALA A 282 21.72 -23.37 -25.28
N GLU A 283 22.22 -23.77 -24.11
CA GLU A 283 23.26 -24.78 -23.95
C GLU A 283 22.81 -26.14 -24.50
N PHE A 284 21.59 -26.57 -24.15
CA PHE A 284 21.00 -27.79 -24.69
C PHE A 284 20.91 -27.74 -26.22
N ALA A 285 20.41 -26.64 -26.79
CA ALA A 285 20.30 -26.48 -28.25
C ALA A 285 21.68 -26.48 -28.94
N GLY A 286 22.69 -25.88 -28.31
CA GLY A 286 24.08 -25.92 -28.77
C GLY A 286 24.67 -27.33 -28.75
N ALA A 287 24.35 -28.12 -27.71
CA ALA A 287 24.84 -29.50 -27.54
C ALA A 287 24.29 -30.49 -28.58
N LEU A 288 23.20 -30.16 -29.28
CA LEU A 288 22.68 -30.98 -30.39
C LEU A 288 23.64 -31.05 -31.59
N ASP A 289 24.63 -30.16 -31.67
CA ASP A 289 25.65 -30.04 -32.73
C ASP A 289 25.10 -30.03 -34.18
N THR A 290 23.84 -29.63 -34.34
CA THR A 290 23.23 -29.38 -35.64
C THR A 290 23.28 -27.89 -35.98
N VAL A 291 23.21 -27.55 -37.27
CA VAL A 291 23.11 -26.15 -37.71
C VAL A 291 21.88 -25.47 -37.10
N GLN A 292 20.74 -26.16 -37.06
CA GLN A 292 19.50 -25.65 -36.45
C GLN A 292 19.60 -25.50 -34.93
N GLY A 293 20.28 -26.45 -34.26
CA GLY A 293 20.57 -26.36 -32.83
C GLY A 293 21.42 -25.13 -32.49
N ARG A 294 22.50 -24.88 -33.26
CA ARG A 294 23.33 -23.68 -33.08
C ARG A 294 22.58 -22.38 -33.32
N MET A 295 21.76 -22.30 -34.37
CA MET A 295 20.92 -21.12 -34.64
C MET A 295 19.89 -20.89 -33.52
N THR A 296 19.25 -21.95 -33.03
CA THR A 296 18.26 -21.88 -31.95
C THR A 296 18.92 -21.48 -30.64
N GLY A 297 20.08 -22.06 -30.32
CA GLY A 297 20.88 -21.71 -29.15
C GLY A 297 21.27 -20.23 -29.15
N ALA A 298 21.77 -19.71 -30.27
CA ALA A 298 22.09 -18.29 -30.40
C ALA A 298 20.88 -17.38 -30.16
N ARG A 299 19.70 -17.73 -30.69
CA ARG A 299 18.45 -16.99 -30.43
C ARG A 299 18.06 -17.02 -28.96
N LEU A 300 18.18 -18.17 -28.29
CA LEU A 300 17.89 -18.32 -26.86
C LEU A 300 18.88 -17.53 -25.99
N SER A 301 20.16 -17.48 -26.35
CA SER A 301 21.15 -16.63 -25.66
C SER A 301 20.83 -15.15 -25.79
N VAL A 302 20.36 -14.68 -26.96
CA VAL A 302 19.91 -13.30 -27.13
C VAL A 302 18.69 -12.99 -26.25
N LEU A 303 17.71 -13.90 -26.19
CA LEU A 303 16.55 -13.75 -25.32
C LEU A 303 16.94 -13.72 -23.84
N ALA A 304 17.90 -14.54 -23.42
CA ALA A 304 18.43 -14.50 -22.06
C ALA A 304 19.06 -13.13 -21.73
N ALA A 305 19.86 -12.58 -22.64
CA ALA A 305 20.45 -11.25 -22.47
C ALA A 305 19.41 -10.12 -22.43
N GLN A 306 18.32 -10.25 -23.19
CA GLN A 306 17.19 -9.31 -23.14
C GLN A 306 16.44 -9.40 -21.81
N ALA A 307 16.25 -10.61 -21.27
CA ALA A 307 15.66 -10.80 -19.94
C ALA A 307 16.53 -10.15 -18.85
N ASP A 308 17.85 -10.31 -18.91
CA ASP A 308 18.77 -9.63 -17.97
C ASP A 308 18.68 -8.10 -18.06
N ALA A 309 18.56 -7.56 -19.28
CA ALA A 309 18.38 -6.12 -19.47
C ALA A 309 17.05 -5.64 -18.88
N LEU A 310 15.97 -6.38 -19.11
CA LEU A 310 14.66 -6.08 -18.53
C LEU A 310 14.70 -6.11 -17.00
N THR A 311 15.37 -7.10 -16.38
CA THR A 311 15.55 -7.15 -14.92
C THR A 311 16.17 -5.87 -14.39
N ARG A 312 17.23 -5.36 -15.03
CA ARG A 312 17.91 -4.12 -14.59
C ARG A 312 17.03 -2.89 -14.74
N GLU A 313 16.34 -2.74 -15.87
CA GLU A 313 15.44 -1.61 -16.11
C GLU A 313 14.27 -1.59 -15.12
N VAL A 314 13.69 -2.76 -14.85
CA VAL A 314 12.60 -2.89 -13.87
C VAL A 314 13.11 -2.62 -12.45
N ALA A 315 14.31 -3.08 -12.10
CA ALA A 315 14.94 -2.77 -10.83
C ALA A 315 15.15 -1.26 -10.65
N ALA A 316 15.69 -0.57 -11.66
CA ALA A 316 15.87 0.87 -11.64
C ALA A 316 14.54 1.63 -11.46
N ALA A 317 13.49 1.24 -12.18
CA ALA A 317 12.15 1.82 -11.98
C ALA A 317 11.59 1.55 -10.57
N GLY A 318 11.88 0.38 -9.99
CA GLY A 318 11.53 0.04 -8.62
C GLY A 318 12.27 0.91 -7.60
N GLU A 319 13.57 1.16 -7.80
CA GLU A 319 14.38 2.05 -6.98
C GLU A 319 13.90 3.50 -7.07
N GLU A 320 13.59 3.99 -8.28
CA GLU A 320 13.02 5.33 -8.49
C GLU A 320 11.68 5.51 -7.76
N LEU A 321 10.80 4.51 -7.82
CA LEU A 321 9.54 4.52 -7.07
C LEU A 321 9.76 4.42 -5.55
N GLY A 322 10.77 3.66 -5.12
CA GLY A 322 11.13 3.50 -3.71
C GLY A 322 11.75 4.76 -3.11
N ALA A 323 12.47 5.54 -3.92
CA ALA A 323 13.01 6.84 -3.54
C ALA A 323 11.93 7.94 -3.44
N GLN A 324 10.76 7.72 -4.04
CA GLN A 324 9.64 8.63 -3.95
C GLN A 324 8.80 8.32 -2.71
N VAL A 325 8.55 9.34 -1.87
CA VAL A 325 7.56 9.28 -0.80
C VAL A 325 6.24 9.83 -1.30
N ALA A 326 5.51 9.03 -2.08
CA ALA A 326 4.27 9.42 -2.73
C ALA A 326 3.12 8.45 -2.41
N VAL A 327 1.91 9.02 -2.36
CA VAL A 327 0.68 8.31 -1.96
C VAL A 327 -0.42 8.59 -2.97
N LEU A 328 -1.31 7.61 -3.18
CA LEU A 328 -2.48 7.80 -4.02
C LEU A 328 -3.51 8.73 -3.35
N PRO A 329 -4.11 9.65 -4.12
CA PRO A 329 -5.19 10.48 -3.61
C PRO A 329 -6.39 9.69 -3.05
N PRO A 330 -7.14 10.28 -2.09
CA PRO A 330 -8.22 9.60 -1.37
C PRO A 330 -9.47 9.30 -2.22
N TYR A 331 -9.53 9.77 -3.48
CA TYR A 331 -10.70 9.60 -4.34
C TYR A 331 -10.81 8.20 -5.01
N ARG A 332 -10.01 7.20 -4.60
CA ARG A 332 -10.06 5.84 -5.18
C ARG A 332 -10.29 4.78 -4.10
N VAL A 333 -11.53 4.46 -3.74
CA VAL A 333 -11.78 3.60 -2.58
C VAL A 333 -11.64 2.10 -2.92
N PRO A 334 -11.01 1.26 -2.07
CA PRO A 334 -11.14 -0.19 -2.18
C PRO A 334 -12.61 -0.62 -2.13
N TYR A 335 -12.94 -1.81 -2.61
CA TYR A 335 -14.33 -2.26 -2.62
C TYR A 335 -14.60 -3.33 -1.54
N PRO A 336 -15.79 -3.33 -0.93
CA PRO A 336 -16.19 -4.29 0.10
C PRO A 336 -16.24 -5.75 -0.38
N ARG A 337 -15.74 -6.70 0.42
CA ARG A 337 -15.62 -8.11 0.01
C ARG A 337 -16.86 -8.95 0.26
N HIS A 338 -17.62 -8.64 1.29
CA HIS A 338 -18.70 -9.45 1.84
C HIS A 338 -20.07 -8.81 1.69
N VAL A 339 -20.13 -7.47 1.67
CA VAL A 339 -21.38 -6.71 1.50
C VAL A 339 -21.64 -6.40 0.03
N ALA A 340 -22.90 -6.56 -0.39
CA ALA A 340 -23.32 -6.24 -1.75
C ALA A 340 -23.35 -4.72 -1.97
N VAL A 341 -22.74 -4.25 -3.07
CA VAL A 341 -22.80 -2.83 -3.44
C VAL A 341 -24.10 -2.51 -4.18
N PRO A 342 -24.85 -1.48 -3.76
CA PRO A 342 -26.07 -1.08 -4.44
C PRO A 342 -25.81 -0.68 -5.91
N PRO A 343 -26.68 -1.10 -6.85
CA PRO A 343 -26.54 -0.72 -8.26
C PRO A 343 -26.67 0.80 -8.44
N GLY A 344 -25.74 1.42 -9.17
CA GLY A 344 -25.75 2.85 -9.50
C GLY A 344 -24.74 3.72 -8.73
N GLN A 345 -24.00 3.17 -7.76
CA GLN A 345 -22.86 3.88 -7.16
C GLN A 345 -21.64 3.78 -8.08
N ALA A 346 -21.55 4.66 -9.08
CA ALA A 346 -20.30 4.91 -9.78
C ALA A 346 -19.38 5.70 -8.82
N LEU A 347 -18.33 5.05 -8.31
CA LEU A 347 -17.24 5.70 -7.60
C LEU A 347 -16.46 6.55 -8.62
N GLN A 348 -16.96 7.76 -8.90
CA GLN A 348 -16.37 8.64 -9.90
C GLN A 348 -14.98 9.11 -9.48
N THR A 349 -13.98 8.80 -10.31
CA THR A 349 -12.66 9.44 -10.31
C THR A 349 -12.74 10.88 -10.80
N ALA A 350 -11.97 11.77 -10.19
CA ALA A 350 -11.41 12.91 -10.92
C ALA A 350 -10.11 12.46 -11.58
N ALA A 351 -9.92 12.82 -12.86
CA ALA A 351 -8.60 12.74 -13.47
C ALA A 351 -7.62 13.63 -12.68
N PRO A 352 -6.35 13.24 -12.49
CA PRO A 352 -5.35 14.15 -11.94
C PRO A 352 -5.30 15.42 -12.82
N PRO A 353 -5.02 16.60 -12.24
CA PRO A 353 -4.86 17.81 -13.04
C PRO A 353 -3.77 17.55 -14.09
N ARG A 354 -4.10 17.78 -15.37
CA ARG A 354 -3.11 17.69 -16.44
C ARG A 354 -2.01 18.71 -16.13
N ALA A 355 -0.79 18.24 -15.92
CA ALA A 355 0.38 19.09 -16.09
C ALA A 355 0.30 19.65 -17.51
N SER A 356 0.15 20.96 -17.63
CA SER A 356 0.25 21.68 -18.89
C SER A 356 1.60 21.30 -19.50
N GLY A 357 1.58 20.53 -20.58
CA GLY A 357 2.79 20.05 -21.23
C GLY A 357 3.65 21.24 -21.64
N ASN A 358 4.88 21.27 -21.13
CA ASN A 358 5.94 22.03 -21.76
C ASN A 358 6.07 21.51 -23.19
N ALA A 359 5.78 22.41 -24.14
CA ALA A 359 5.94 22.17 -25.55
C ALA A 359 7.39 21.71 -25.84
N PRO A 360 7.60 20.73 -26.74
CA PRO A 360 8.94 20.35 -27.12
C PRO A 360 9.64 21.52 -27.82
N VAL A 361 10.77 21.94 -27.26
CA VAL A 361 11.70 22.87 -27.90
C VAL A 361 12.21 22.22 -29.18
N ALA A 362 11.81 22.77 -30.32
CA ALA A 362 12.30 22.37 -31.62
C ALA A 362 13.81 22.68 -31.72
N PHE A 363 14.65 21.64 -31.77
CA PHE A 363 16.04 21.78 -32.18
C PHE A 363 16.09 22.14 -33.66
N ALA A 364 16.28 23.44 -33.94
CA ALA A 364 16.64 23.92 -35.26
C ALA A 364 18.07 23.44 -35.61
N ARG A 365 18.18 22.47 -36.53
CA ARG A 365 19.44 22.16 -37.21
C ARG A 365 19.86 23.35 -38.07
N ARG A 366 20.96 24.02 -37.72
CA ARG A 366 21.71 24.85 -38.67
C ARG A 366 22.53 23.95 -39.60
N LYS A 367 22.41 24.20 -40.90
CA LYS A 367 23.39 23.79 -41.91
C LYS A 367 24.48 24.84 -42.02
#